data_AF-A0ABD1KNH8-F1
#
_entry.id   AF-A0ABD1KNH8-F1
#
_cell.length_a   1.000
_cell.length_b   1.000
_cell.length_c   1.000
_cell.angle_alpha   90.00
_cell.angle_beta   90.00
_cell.angle_gamma   90.00
#
_symmetry.space_group_name_H-M   'P 1'
#
loop_
_entity.id
_entity.type
_entity.pdbx_description
1 polymer ?
#
loop_
_entity_poly.entity_id
_entity_poly.type
_entity_poly.pdbx_seq_one_letter_code
_entity_poly.pdbx_strand_id
1 'polypeptide(L)'
;MKLLQGKMSEEDVPVPPTEGDVEPADFTPSRDSRKLDCIICYSAYNLSDRLPRKLYCEHTFCQACLRRLDTTINEQMWIPCPQCRQNTPLPRGGASGLELDLVAFMGVKAEVDSRRDEARSGGGAAGPGGHLEHKLSFSKQLSPPIVEQPPSAWVQGALAEPRFQRSPCCRHCVLCCWCC
;
A
#
# COMPACT_ATOMS: atom_id res chain seq x y z
N MET A 1 -8.57 68.75 45.61
CA MET A 1 -9.90 68.79 46.25
C MET A 1 -10.92 68.44 45.18
N LYS A 2 -11.60 67.28 45.29
CA LYS A 2 -12.88 66.94 44.63
C LYS A 2 -12.83 66.81 43.09
N LEU A 3 -13.52 65.91 42.42
CA LEU A 3 -14.30 64.73 42.78
C LEU A 3 -14.48 63.93 41.48
N LEU A 4 -14.70 62.63 41.66
CA LEU A 4 -14.90 61.61 40.65
C LEU A 4 -16.03 61.94 39.66
N GLN A 5 -15.85 61.58 38.39
CA GLN A 5 -16.97 61.18 37.54
C GLN A 5 -16.86 59.67 37.32
N GLY A 6 -17.68 58.92 38.05
CA GLY A 6 -18.04 57.58 37.68
C GLY A 6 -19.10 57.62 36.58
N LYS A 7 -18.95 56.74 35.59
CA LYS A 7 -20.06 56.26 34.77
C LYS A 7 -19.98 54.74 34.77
N MET A 8 -20.95 54.17 35.47
CA MET A 8 -21.34 52.77 35.48
C MET A 8 -22.04 52.44 34.16
N SER A 9 -22.15 51.14 33.90
CA SER A 9 -23.02 50.41 32.95
C SER A 9 -22.58 50.36 31.48
N GLU A 10 -21.84 49.30 31.15
CA GLU A 10 -22.26 48.41 30.07
C GLU A 10 -22.11 46.97 30.57
N GLU A 11 -23.15 46.19 30.32
CA GLU A 11 -23.51 44.91 30.91
C GLU A 11 -23.13 43.80 29.94
N ASP A 12 -22.05 43.09 30.23
CA ASP A 12 -21.52 41.99 29.42
C ASP A 12 -22.35 40.73 29.67
N VAL A 13 -23.11 40.33 28.66
CA VAL A 13 -23.98 39.15 28.68
C VAL A 13 -23.13 37.88 28.60
N PRO A 14 -23.22 36.95 29.57
CA PRO A 14 -22.51 35.69 29.49
C PRO A 14 -23.17 34.77 28.47
N VAL A 15 -22.48 34.51 27.36
CA VAL A 15 -22.84 33.51 26.35
C VAL A 15 -22.65 32.12 26.94
N PRO A 16 -23.66 31.22 26.91
CA PRO A 16 -23.49 29.85 27.39
C PRO A 16 -22.63 29.01 26.41
N PRO A 17 -21.81 28.07 26.89
CA PRO A 17 -21.19 27.08 26.03
C PRO A 17 -22.27 26.08 25.59
N THR A 18 -22.58 26.05 24.30
CA THR A 18 -23.36 24.94 23.71
C THR A 18 -22.42 23.78 23.46
N GLU A 19 -22.38 22.87 24.43
CA GLU A 19 -21.93 21.49 24.28
C GLU A 19 -22.85 20.78 23.29
N GLY A 20 -22.26 20.10 22.30
CA GLY A 20 -22.99 19.48 21.19
C GLY A 20 -22.10 18.57 20.36
N ASP A 21 -21.44 17.62 21.03
CA ASP A 21 -20.75 16.46 20.46
C ASP A 21 -21.64 15.68 19.49
N VAL A 22 -21.17 15.52 18.25
CA VAL A 22 -20.98 14.24 17.57
C VAL A 22 -20.11 14.49 16.34
N GLU A 23 -18.78 14.52 16.55
CA GLU A 23 -17.85 14.35 15.43
C GLU A 23 -17.93 12.89 14.93
N PRO A 24 -18.11 12.67 13.61
CA PRO A 24 -17.97 11.33 13.05
C PRO A 24 -16.53 10.89 13.29
N ALA A 25 -16.36 9.74 13.95
CA ALA A 25 -15.06 9.14 14.29
C ALA A 25 -14.06 9.34 13.15
N ASP A 26 -13.16 10.30 13.38
CA ASP A 26 -12.07 10.68 12.51
C ASP A 26 -11.12 9.47 12.42
N PHE A 27 -11.36 8.61 11.43
CA PHE A 27 -10.33 7.72 10.91
C PHE A 27 -9.29 8.58 10.17
N THR A 28 -8.69 9.58 10.82
CA THR A 28 -7.36 9.98 10.37
C THR A 28 -6.42 8.90 10.87
N PRO A 29 -5.83 8.08 9.97
CA PRO A 29 -4.67 7.31 10.39
C PRO A 29 -3.69 8.34 10.96
N SER A 30 -3.28 8.12 12.21
CA SER A 30 -2.29 8.97 12.89
C SER A 30 -1.22 9.34 11.89
N ARG A 31 -0.80 10.60 11.86
CA ARG A 31 0.12 11.13 10.85
C ARG A 31 1.42 10.31 10.75
N ASP A 32 1.72 9.51 11.78
CA ASP A 32 2.80 8.55 11.85
C ASP A 32 2.54 7.22 11.11
N SER A 33 1.29 6.73 11.01
CA SER A 33 0.95 5.53 10.23
C SER A 33 1.19 5.74 8.74
N ARG A 34 0.89 6.95 8.20
CA ARG A 34 1.15 7.28 6.79
C ARG A 34 2.64 7.30 6.42
N LYS A 35 3.53 7.40 7.42
CA LYS A 35 4.99 7.30 7.20
C LYS A 35 5.44 5.86 6.94
N LEU A 36 4.60 4.88 7.26
CA LEU A 36 4.85 3.45 7.07
C LEU A 36 4.10 2.88 5.87
N ASP A 37 3.56 3.74 4.98
CA ASP A 37 2.91 3.34 3.75
C ASP A 37 3.80 3.57 2.54
N CYS A 38 3.74 2.66 1.56
CA CYS A 38 4.40 2.86 0.29
C CYS A 38 3.59 3.77 -0.63
N ILE A 39 4.20 4.80 -1.20
CA ILE A 39 3.50 5.75 -2.08
C ILE A 39 3.08 5.18 -3.45
N ILE A 40 3.59 4.00 -3.84
CA ILE A 40 3.24 3.36 -5.12
C ILE A 40 1.97 2.52 -4.98
N CYS A 41 1.89 1.70 -3.93
CA CYS A 41 0.77 0.77 -3.72
C CYS A 41 -0.17 1.19 -2.58
N TYR A 42 0.12 2.31 -1.90
CA TYR A 42 -0.63 2.86 -0.78
C TYR A 42 -0.92 1.85 0.33
N SER A 43 -0.03 0.86 0.48
CA SER A 43 -0.16 -0.20 1.47
C SER A 43 0.95 -0.08 2.50
N ALA A 44 0.63 -0.43 3.74
CA ALA A 44 1.59 -0.51 4.83
C ALA A 44 2.74 -1.47 4.51
N TYR A 45 3.93 -1.06 4.92
CA TYR A 45 5.11 -1.91 4.92
C TYR A 45 4.90 -3.11 5.86
N ASN A 46 5.58 -4.21 5.56
CA ASN A 46 5.53 -5.41 6.39
C ASN A 46 6.92 -6.06 6.46
N LEU A 47 7.07 -7.02 7.38
CA LEU A 47 8.33 -7.73 7.61
C LEU A 47 8.57 -8.90 6.63
N SER A 48 7.75 -9.04 5.56
CA SER A 48 7.90 -10.10 4.56
C SER A 48 8.18 -9.56 3.15
N ASP A 49 7.16 -9.32 2.33
CA ASP A 49 7.28 -8.97 0.92
C ASP A 49 7.29 -7.46 0.66
N ARG A 50 6.85 -6.66 1.63
CA ARG A 50 6.77 -5.19 1.58
C ARG A 50 7.74 -4.54 2.55
N LEU A 51 8.97 -5.07 2.60
CA LEU A 51 10.08 -4.43 3.30
C LEU A 51 10.36 -3.03 2.70
N PRO A 52 10.56 -1.99 3.52
CA PRO A 52 10.87 -0.64 3.06
C PRO A 52 12.32 -0.55 2.60
N ARG A 53 12.55 -0.34 1.30
CA ARG A 53 13.90 -0.31 0.71
C ARG A 53 14.23 1.05 0.12
N LYS A 54 15.46 1.50 0.35
CA LYS A 54 15.99 2.76 -0.17
C LYS A 54 16.63 2.58 -1.53
N LEU A 55 16.32 3.50 -2.43
CA LEU A 55 17.09 3.74 -3.65
C LEU A 55 18.32 4.60 -3.35
N TYR A 56 19.24 4.75 -4.31
CA TYR A 56 20.43 5.60 -4.15
C TYR A 56 20.13 7.08 -3.89
N CYS A 57 18.93 7.53 -4.26
CA CYS A 57 18.45 8.88 -3.99
C CYS A 57 17.75 9.01 -2.63
N GLU A 58 17.92 8.03 -1.73
CA GLU A 58 17.33 7.95 -0.38
C GLU A 58 15.80 7.86 -0.31
N HIS A 59 15.10 7.80 -1.44
CA HIS A 59 13.66 7.53 -1.46
C HIS A 59 13.35 6.06 -1.15
N THR A 60 12.34 5.86 -0.30
CA THR A 60 11.94 4.54 0.23
C THR A 60 10.66 4.03 -0.42
N PHE A 61 10.67 2.76 -0.84
CA PHE A 61 9.51 2.09 -1.42
C PHE A 61 9.41 0.63 -0.98
N CYS A 62 8.26 0.01 -1.20
CA CYS A 62 8.05 -1.39 -0.84
C CYS A 62 8.86 -2.30 -1.78
N GLN A 63 9.50 -3.34 -1.24
CA GLN A 63 10.25 -4.32 -2.04
C GLN A 63 9.42 -4.90 -3.18
N ALA A 64 8.16 -5.27 -2.92
CA ALA A 64 7.26 -5.78 -3.96
C ALA A 64 7.03 -4.79 -5.11
N CYS A 65 7.04 -3.49 -4.82
CA CYS A 65 6.87 -2.40 -5.78
C CYS A 65 8.15 -2.23 -6.61
N LEU A 66 9.31 -2.22 -5.96
CA LEU A 66 10.60 -2.10 -6.62
C LEU A 66 10.88 -3.26 -7.58
N ARG A 67 10.46 -4.49 -7.25
CA ARG A 67 10.54 -5.65 -8.16
C ARG A 67 9.72 -5.52 -9.45
N ARG A 68 8.79 -4.57 -9.53
CA ARG A 68 7.96 -4.32 -10.72
C ARG A 68 8.47 -3.13 -11.54
N LEU A 69 9.38 -2.35 -10.99
CA LEU A 69 9.95 -1.15 -11.60
C LEU A 69 11.34 -1.38 -12.18
N ASP A 70 11.87 -2.59 -12.07
CA ASP A 70 13.17 -2.92 -12.62
C ASP A 70 13.13 -2.96 -14.15
N THR A 71 14.24 -2.52 -14.72
CA THR A 71 14.45 -2.40 -16.16
C THR A 71 15.84 -2.91 -16.49
N THR A 72 15.97 -3.65 -17.58
CA THR A 72 17.27 -4.18 -18.03
C THR A 72 17.80 -3.32 -19.18
N ILE A 73 18.98 -2.75 -19.01
CA ILE A 73 19.66 -1.92 -20.00
C ILE A 73 21.12 -2.39 -20.07
N ASN A 74 21.59 -2.77 -21.26
CA ASN A 74 22.95 -3.29 -21.48
C ASN A 74 23.31 -4.43 -20.52
N GLU A 75 22.41 -5.42 -20.38
CA GLU A 75 22.59 -6.60 -19.51
C GLU A 75 22.69 -6.29 -17.99
N GLN A 76 22.53 -5.01 -17.60
CA GLN A 76 22.48 -4.55 -16.21
C GLN A 76 21.05 -4.16 -15.83
N MET A 77 20.64 -4.49 -14.61
CA MET A 77 19.31 -4.13 -14.08
C MET A 77 19.35 -2.79 -13.34
N TRP A 78 18.31 -2.00 -13.52
CA TRP A 78 18.17 -0.63 -12.99
C TRP A 78 16.74 -0.38 -12.53
N ILE A 79 16.57 0.45 -11.49
CA ILE A 79 15.28 1.00 -11.11
C ILE A 79 15.31 2.53 -11.21
N PRO A 80 14.45 3.16 -12.04
CA PRO A 80 14.24 4.60 -11.98
C PRO A 80 13.38 4.95 -10.76
N CYS A 81 13.81 5.93 -9.96
CA CYS A 81 13.01 6.41 -8.84
C CYS A 81 11.71 7.10 -9.30
N PRO A 82 10.53 6.68 -8.83
CA PRO A 82 9.26 7.35 -9.16
C PRO A 82 9.17 8.82 -8.73
N GLN A 83 9.95 9.24 -7.72
CA GLN A 83 9.90 10.59 -7.18
C GLN A 83 10.87 11.56 -7.87
N CYS A 84 12.11 11.12 -8.10
CA CYS A 84 13.17 12.01 -8.61
C CYS A 84 13.83 11.54 -9.92
N ARG A 85 13.36 10.43 -10.49
CA ARG A 85 13.84 9.84 -11.76
C ARG A 85 15.31 9.38 -11.76
N GLN A 86 16.02 9.46 -10.63
CA GLN A 86 17.37 8.92 -10.50
C GLN A 86 17.38 7.40 -10.64
N ASN A 87 18.30 6.87 -11.45
CA ASN A 87 18.46 5.44 -11.65
C ASN A 87 19.31 4.81 -10.53
N THR A 88 18.84 3.69 -9.99
CA THR A 88 19.58 2.86 -9.03
C THR A 88 19.93 1.52 -9.69
N PRO A 89 21.22 1.22 -9.93
CA PRO A 89 21.64 -0.10 -10.38
C PRO A 89 21.31 -1.16 -9.33
N LEU A 90 20.81 -2.30 -9.80
CA LEU A 90 20.48 -3.44 -8.96
C LEU A 90 21.65 -4.45 -8.90
N PRO A 91 21.94 -5.00 -7.71
CA PRO A 91 22.85 -6.14 -7.60
C PRO A 91 22.22 -7.41 -8.17
N ARG A 92 22.99 -8.51 -8.25
CA ARG A 92 22.52 -9.83 -8.71
C ARG A 92 21.28 -10.35 -7.94
N GLY A 93 21.04 -9.86 -6.72
CA GLY A 93 19.84 -10.17 -5.91
C GLY A 93 18.59 -9.33 -6.23
N GLY A 94 18.64 -8.48 -7.27
CA GLY A 94 17.54 -7.60 -7.65
C GLY A 94 17.18 -6.60 -6.55
N ALA A 95 15.89 -6.21 -6.49
CA ALA A 95 15.40 -5.28 -5.47
C ALA A 95 15.66 -5.77 -4.03
N SER A 96 15.77 -7.08 -3.80
CA SER A 96 16.07 -7.64 -2.48
C SER A 96 17.48 -7.32 -1.96
N GLY A 97 18.39 -6.89 -2.83
CA GLY A 97 19.75 -6.49 -2.47
C GLY A 97 19.91 -4.98 -2.20
N LEU A 98 18.84 -4.19 -2.31
CA LEU A 98 18.88 -2.77 -1.97
C LEU A 98 18.91 -2.54 -0.46
N GLU A 99 19.41 -1.39 -0.03
CA GLU A 99 19.45 -1.02 1.38
C GLU A 99 18.05 -0.99 1.99
N LEU A 100 17.92 -1.48 3.21
CA LEU A 100 16.68 -1.41 3.97
C LEU A 100 16.61 -0.08 4.72
N ASP A 101 15.48 0.62 4.62
CA ASP A 101 15.24 1.80 5.45
C ASP A 101 15.02 1.36 6.91
N LEU A 102 16.10 1.42 7.70
CA LEU A 102 16.07 0.96 9.09
C LEU A 102 15.07 1.73 9.94
N VAL A 103 14.86 3.02 9.68
CA VAL A 103 13.92 3.84 10.45
C VAL A 103 12.50 3.35 10.20
N ALA A 104 12.10 3.20 8.94
CA ALA A 104 10.80 2.66 8.58
C ALA A 104 10.64 1.20 9.04
N PHE A 105 11.66 0.37 8.86
CA PHE A 105 11.63 -1.04 9.27
C PHE A 105 11.44 -1.21 10.79
N MET A 106 12.14 -0.42 11.60
CA MET A 106 11.95 -0.42 13.05
C MET A 106 10.55 0.06 13.43
N GLY A 107 10.01 1.06 12.73
CA GLY A 107 8.62 1.49 12.90
C GLY A 107 7.62 0.36 12.64
N VAL A 108 7.78 -0.36 11.53
CA VAL A 108 6.96 -1.53 11.19
C VAL A 108 7.08 -2.61 12.25
N LYS A 109 8.30 -2.90 12.72
CA LYS A 109 8.52 -3.90 13.77
C LYS A 109 7.81 -3.52 15.06
N ALA A 110 7.91 -2.25 15.48
CA ALA A 110 7.22 -1.75 16.67
C ALA A 110 5.70 -1.90 16.54
N GLU A 111 5.11 -1.55 15.39
CA GLU A 111 3.67 -1.72 15.15
C GLU A 111 3.24 -3.20 15.21
N VAL A 112 4.03 -4.11 14.64
CA VAL A 112 3.76 -5.55 14.70
C VAL A 112 3.85 -6.09 16.13
N ASP A 113 4.84 -5.65 16.90
CA ASP A 113 5.02 -6.04 18.30
C ASP A 113 3.83 -5.57 19.16
N SER A 114 3.37 -4.32 18.98
CA SER A 114 2.17 -3.80 19.68
C SER A 114 0.90 -4.60 19.36
N ARG A 115 0.66 -4.94 18.09
CA ARG A 115 -0.49 -5.78 17.68
C ARG A 115 -0.46 -7.17 18.32
N ARG A 116 0.75 -7.71 18.56
CA ARG A 116 0.92 -9.02 19.21
C ARG A 116 0.57 -8.97 20.70
N ASP A 117 0.88 -7.86 21.38
CA ASP A 117 0.57 -7.69 22.81
C ASP A 117 -0.94 -7.52 23.04
N GLU A 118 -1.64 -6.83 22.15
CA GLU A 118 -3.11 -6.72 22.17
C GLU A 118 -3.79 -8.08 21.97
N ALA A 119 -3.32 -8.89 21.01
CA ALA A 119 -3.85 -10.23 20.77
C ALA A 119 -3.70 -11.17 21.97
N ARG A 120 -2.69 -10.95 22.82
CA ARG A 120 -2.48 -11.69 24.08
C ARG A 120 -3.34 -11.20 25.23
N SER A 121 -3.70 -9.91 25.24
CA SER A 121 -4.52 -9.30 26.31
C SER A 121 -6.02 -9.45 26.06
N GLY A 122 -6.45 -9.67 24.81
CA GLY A 122 -7.86 -9.87 24.42
C GLY A 122 -8.43 -11.29 24.63
N GLY A 123 -7.68 -12.21 25.25
CA GLY A 123 -8.11 -13.59 25.49
C GLY A 123 -9.05 -13.74 26.69
N GLY A 124 -10.26 -13.18 26.62
CA GLY A 124 -11.22 -13.23 27.71
C GLY A 124 -12.65 -12.80 27.36
N ALA A 125 -13.29 -13.49 26.43
CA ALA A 125 -14.76 -13.55 26.37
C ALA A 125 -15.21 -14.85 25.69
N ALA A 126 -15.80 -15.74 26.49
CA ALA A 126 -16.54 -16.89 26.01
C ALA A 126 -17.81 -16.42 25.28
N GLY A 127 -17.96 -16.80 24.01
CA GLY A 127 -19.23 -16.79 23.30
C GLY A 127 -19.64 -18.23 22.99
N PRO A 128 -20.87 -18.67 23.35
CA PRO A 128 -21.34 -20.00 22.98
C PRO A 128 -21.86 -19.96 21.54
N GLY A 129 -21.21 -20.69 20.65
CA GLY A 129 -21.64 -20.84 19.26
C GLY A 129 -21.12 -22.17 18.73
N GLY A 130 -22.00 -23.16 18.70
CA GLY A 130 -21.64 -24.55 18.43
C GLY A 130 -21.05 -24.77 17.04
N HIS A 131 -20.05 -25.65 16.97
CA HIS A 131 -19.77 -26.39 15.75
C HIS A 131 -19.62 -27.87 16.12
N LEU A 132 -20.61 -28.63 15.67
CA LEU A 132 -20.76 -30.07 15.80
C LEU A 132 -19.57 -30.78 15.11
N GLU A 133 -18.88 -31.62 15.89
CA GLU A 133 -17.92 -32.59 15.39
C GLU A 133 -18.58 -33.57 14.42
N HIS A 134 -18.08 -33.66 13.18
CA HIS A 134 -18.18 -34.89 12.40
C HIS A 134 -16.78 -35.42 12.12
N LYS A 135 -16.43 -36.45 12.89
CA LYS A 135 -15.20 -37.22 12.76
C LYS A 135 -15.23 -38.04 11.46
N LEU A 136 -14.15 -37.86 10.69
CA LEU A 136 -13.28 -38.88 10.12
C LEU A 136 -13.92 -40.12 9.50
N SER A 137 -13.65 -40.32 8.23
CA SER A 137 -13.30 -41.61 7.59
C SER A 137 -12.91 -41.29 6.14
N PHE A 138 -12.10 -42.02 5.39
CA PHE A 138 -11.19 -43.14 5.57
C PHE A 138 -10.81 -43.47 4.12
N SER A 139 -9.54 -43.74 3.84
CA SER A 139 -9.09 -44.59 2.74
C SER A 139 -9.08 -44.10 1.28
N LYS A 140 -7.85 -43.93 0.80
CA LYS A 140 -7.15 -44.89 -0.08
C LYS A 140 -7.55 -44.95 -1.58
N GLN A 141 -6.66 -44.35 -2.38
CA GLN A 141 -6.04 -44.90 -3.61
C GLN A 141 -6.71 -44.77 -5.00
N LEU A 142 -5.83 -44.37 -5.92
CA LEU A 142 -5.62 -44.83 -7.31
C LEU A 142 -6.51 -44.34 -8.48
N SER A 143 -5.85 -43.52 -9.30
CA SER A 143 -5.77 -43.51 -10.78
C SER A 143 -6.93 -43.00 -11.65
N PRO A 144 -6.61 -42.32 -12.79
CA PRO A 144 -7.57 -41.67 -13.68
C PRO A 144 -7.99 -42.56 -14.86
N PRO A 145 -9.16 -42.33 -15.48
CA PRO A 145 -9.39 -42.73 -16.85
C PRO A 145 -9.26 -41.53 -17.80
N ILE A 146 -8.36 -41.72 -18.75
CA ILE A 146 -8.34 -41.13 -20.08
C ILE A 146 -9.73 -41.25 -20.72
N VAL A 147 -10.26 -40.16 -21.26
CA VAL A 147 -11.17 -40.27 -22.42
C VAL A 147 -10.85 -39.15 -23.40
N GLU A 148 -10.83 -39.55 -24.66
CA GLU A 148 -10.32 -38.84 -25.82
C GLU A 148 -11.05 -37.55 -26.16
N GLN A 149 -10.28 -36.68 -26.82
CA GLN A 149 -10.79 -35.61 -27.66
C GLN A 149 -11.52 -36.15 -28.90
N PRO A 150 -12.57 -35.46 -29.36
CA PRO A 150 -12.90 -35.40 -30.78
C PRO A 150 -12.36 -34.11 -31.43
N PRO A 151 -11.96 -34.18 -32.72
CA PRO A 151 -11.19 -33.14 -33.39
C PRO A 151 -12.05 -32.05 -34.02
N SER A 152 -11.44 -30.87 -34.13
CA SER A 152 -11.61 -29.87 -35.21
C SER A 152 -13.02 -29.31 -35.47
N ALA A 153 -13.28 -28.11 -34.90
CA ALA A 153 -14.24 -27.16 -35.47
C ALA A 153 -13.97 -25.72 -34.99
N TRP A 154 -12.73 -25.23 -35.09
CA TRP A 154 -12.46 -23.79 -34.91
C TRP A 154 -11.96 -23.25 -36.24
N VAL A 155 -12.97 -22.84 -37.00
CA VAL A 155 -12.89 -22.10 -38.23
C VAL A 155 -12.10 -20.80 -38.00
N GLN A 156 -11.33 -20.47 -39.03
CA GLN A 156 -10.53 -19.28 -39.25
C GLN A 156 -11.19 -17.99 -38.76
N GLY A 157 -10.39 -17.10 -38.15
CA GLY A 157 -10.84 -15.75 -37.83
C GLY A 157 -9.81 -14.90 -37.10
N ALA A 158 -8.84 -14.40 -37.86
CA ALA A 158 -8.11 -13.15 -37.66
C ALA A 158 -7.62 -12.77 -36.24
N LEU A 159 -6.29 -12.67 -36.15
CA LEU A 159 -5.52 -11.79 -35.28
C LEU A 159 -6.25 -10.46 -34.99
N ALA A 160 -6.92 -10.36 -33.84
CA ALA A 160 -7.37 -9.09 -33.30
C ALA A 160 -6.18 -8.41 -32.61
N GLU A 161 -5.38 -7.72 -33.42
CA GLU A 161 -4.38 -6.77 -32.98
C GLU A 161 -5.02 -5.73 -32.03
N PRO A 162 -4.46 -5.49 -30.83
CA PRO A 162 -4.92 -4.40 -29.96
C PRO A 162 -4.59 -3.05 -30.61
N ARG A 163 -5.50 -2.56 -31.46
CA ARG A 163 -5.43 -1.19 -31.99
C ARG A 163 -5.91 -0.20 -30.94
N PHE A 164 -5.02 0.16 -30.04
CA PHE A 164 -5.14 1.43 -29.32
C PHE A 164 -4.62 2.56 -30.22
N GLN A 165 -5.52 3.51 -30.43
CA GLN A 165 -5.48 4.58 -31.42
C GLN A 165 -4.34 5.57 -31.13
N ARG A 166 -3.39 5.72 -32.08
CA ARG A 166 -2.41 6.80 -32.06
C ARG A 166 -3.06 8.09 -32.57
N SER A 167 -3.19 9.08 -31.69
CA SER A 167 -3.58 10.45 -32.04
C SER A 167 -2.54 11.11 -32.98
N PRO A 168 -2.92 12.09 -33.83
CA PRO A 168 -2.11 12.51 -34.99
C PRO A 168 -0.87 13.38 -34.70
N CYS A 169 -0.48 13.59 -33.44
CA CYS A 169 0.49 14.63 -33.08
C CYS A 169 1.96 14.28 -33.39
N CYS A 170 2.29 13.04 -33.74
CA CYS A 170 3.66 12.53 -33.62
C CYS A 170 4.33 12.17 -34.96
N ARG A 171 4.27 13.06 -35.97
CA ARG A 171 4.97 12.80 -37.24
C ARG A 171 6.13 13.73 -37.57
N HIS A 172 6.57 14.59 -36.63
CA HIS A 172 7.81 15.35 -36.84
C HIS A 172 8.60 15.80 -35.61
N CYS A 173 8.36 15.24 -34.42
CA CYS A 173 9.07 15.69 -33.22
C CYS A 173 9.66 14.50 -32.46
N VAL A 174 10.97 14.29 -32.62
CA VAL A 174 11.76 13.30 -31.86
C VAL A 174 12.00 13.70 -30.39
N LEU A 175 11.45 14.83 -29.93
CA LEU A 175 11.63 15.35 -28.56
C LEU A 175 10.39 15.25 -27.66
N CYS A 176 9.25 14.72 -28.13
CA CYS A 176 8.01 14.79 -27.35
C CYS A 176 7.72 13.56 -26.46
N CYS A 177 8.60 12.55 -26.44
CA CYS A 177 8.39 11.33 -25.63
C CYS A 177 8.77 11.47 -24.15
N TRP A 178 9.03 12.68 -23.63
CA TRP A 178 9.39 12.85 -22.21
C TRP A 178 8.29 13.33 -21.27
N CYS A 179 7.06 13.50 -21.76
CA CYS A 179 5.92 13.84 -20.92
C CYS A 179 4.70 12.97 -21.25
N CYS A 180 4.72 11.71 -20.82
CA CYS A 180 3.55 10.94 -20.39
C CYS A 180 4.05 9.89 -19.40
#